data_AF-A0A0R0JR50-F1
#
_entry.id   AF-A0A0R0JR50-F1
#
_cell.length_a   1.000
_cell.length_b   1.000
_cell.length_c   1.000
_cell.angle_alpha   90.00
_cell.angle_beta   90.00
_cell.angle_gamma   90.00
#
_symmetry.space_group_name_H-M   'P 1'
#
loop_
_entity.id
_entity.type
_entity.pdbx_description
1 polymer ?
#
loop_
_entity_poly.entity_id
_entity_poly.type
_entity_poly.pdbx_seq_one_letter_code
_entity_poly.pdbx_strand_id
1 'polypeptide(L)'
;MLEYLIEVAVRVPSASAIVFNTFDELERDAMNGLSSMLPFLYTIGPFPLLLNQSPQNNFASLGSNLWKEDPKCLEWLESKESGSVVYVNFGSITVMSTEQLLEFAWGLANNKKPFLWIIRPNLVIGGLVILSSEFVNETKDRSLIANQPTNCRYICNEWEIGIEIDTNVKRKEVEKLVNDLMAGEKGNKIRQKIVELKKKAEEATTPSGCSFMNLDKFIKEVLLN
;
A
#
# COMPACT_ATOMS: atom_id res chain seq x y z
N MET A 1 6.27 -13.04 7.83
CA MET A 1 6.18 -11.64 8.32
C MET A 1 6.60 -11.54 9.78
N LEU A 2 5.97 -12.27 10.71
CA LEU A 2 6.37 -12.22 12.13
C LEU A 2 7.84 -12.59 12.35
N GLU A 3 8.32 -13.67 11.72
CA GLU A 3 9.74 -14.07 11.78
C GLU A 3 10.69 -12.97 11.29
N TYR A 4 10.33 -12.31 10.19
CA TYR A 4 11.09 -11.17 9.66
C TYR A 4 11.10 -10.00 10.65
N LEU A 5 9.97 -9.68 11.28
CA LEU A 5 9.91 -8.61 12.30
C LEU A 5 10.77 -8.96 13.52
N ILE A 6 10.78 -10.22 13.95
CA ILE A 6 11.65 -10.70 15.04
C ILE A 6 13.12 -10.57 14.63
N GLU A 7 13.48 -11.01 13.43
CA GLU A 7 14.85 -10.91 12.91
C GLU A 7 15.34 -9.45 12.87
N VAL A 8 14.48 -8.52 12.40
CA VAL A 8 14.79 -7.09 12.41
C VAL A 8 14.92 -6.56 13.83
N ALA A 9 13.97 -6.89 14.72
CA ALA A 9 13.97 -6.42 16.11
C ALA A 9 15.22 -6.86 16.89
N VAL A 10 15.76 -8.05 16.62
CA VAL A 10 17.00 -8.54 17.27
C VAL A 10 18.23 -7.75 16.79
N ARG A 11 18.21 -7.20 15.58
CA ARG A 11 19.33 -6.40 15.02
C ARG A 11 19.29 -4.93 15.42
N VAL A 12 18.12 -4.42 15.80
CA VAL A 12 17.90 -3.01 16.17
C VAL A 12 18.92 -2.47 17.19
N PRO A 13 19.27 -3.16 18.30
CA PRO A 13 20.23 -2.65 19.28
C PRO A 13 21.65 -2.48 18.73
N SER A 14 22.00 -3.22 17.67
CA SER A 14 23.32 -3.16 17.03
C SER A 14 23.37 -2.21 15.81
N ALA A 15 22.23 -1.64 15.42
CA ALA A 15 22.17 -0.77 14.26
C ALA A 15 22.67 0.64 14.61
N SER A 16 23.57 1.17 13.79
CA SER A 16 24.03 2.57 13.90
C SER A 16 22.93 3.58 13.55
N ALA A 17 21.97 3.16 12.72
CA ALA A 17 20.80 3.93 12.33
C ALA A 17 19.67 3.02 11.85
N ILE A 18 18.44 3.49 11.96
CA ILE A 18 17.23 2.81 11.48
C ILE A 18 16.51 3.77 10.54
N VAL A 19 16.31 3.35 9.30
CA VAL A 19 15.61 4.15 8.30
C VAL A 19 14.26 3.52 8.00
N PHE A 20 13.19 4.29 8.11
CA PHE A 20 11.86 3.90 7.67
C PHE A 20 11.45 4.69 6.42
N ASN A 21 10.97 3.97 5.41
CA ASN A 21 10.40 4.54 4.19
C ASN A 21 9.01 5.11 4.46
N THR A 22 8.99 6.21 5.20
CA THR A 22 7.81 6.92 5.67
C THR A 22 8.18 8.38 5.93
N PHE A 23 7.20 9.21 6.26
CA PHE A 23 7.41 10.60 6.67
C PHE A 23 6.59 10.89 7.93
N ASP A 24 7.03 11.88 8.70
CA ASP A 24 6.53 12.14 10.05
C ASP A 24 5.02 12.36 10.09
N GLU A 25 4.45 13.05 9.12
CA GLU A 25 3.01 13.32 9.08
C GLU A 25 2.15 12.10 8.73
N LEU A 26 2.71 11.07 8.08
CA LEU A 26 1.95 9.87 7.69
C LEU A 26 1.69 8.93 8.86
N GLU A 27 2.68 8.80 9.74
CA GLU A 27 2.71 7.80 10.82
C GLU A 27 3.12 8.43 12.16
N ARG A 28 2.72 9.69 12.37
CA ARG A 28 3.14 10.52 13.52
C ARG A 28 3.10 9.80 14.86
N ASP A 29 1.99 9.15 15.17
CA ASP A 29 1.80 8.49 16.46
C ASP A 29 2.72 7.28 16.63
N ALA A 30 2.90 6.50 15.55
CA ALA A 30 3.86 5.40 15.55
C ALA A 30 5.29 5.91 15.70
N MET A 31 5.66 7.00 15.02
CA MET A 31 7.01 7.59 15.11
C MET A 31 7.28 8.22 16.48
N ASN A 32 6.30 8.85 17.10
CA ASN A 32 6.40 9.35 18.47
C ASN A 32 6.66 8.21 19.47
N GLY A 33 5.97 7.07 19.30
CA GLY A 33 6.22 5.88 20.11
C GLY A 33 7.61 5.31 19.87
N LEU A 34 8.00 5.14 18.62
CA LEU A 34 9.26 4.49 18.23
C LEU A 34 10.49 5.33 18.52
N SER A 35 10.44 6.66 18.35
CA SER A 35 11.57 7.56 18.64
C SER A 35 12.00 7.51 20.10
N SER A 36 11.08 7.20 21.03
CA SER A 36 11.42 6.99 22.44
C SER A 36 12.24 5.72 22.71
N MET A 37 12.13 4.73 21.81
CA MET A 37 12.82 3.44 21.90
C MET A 37 14.04 3.38 20.98
N LEU A 38 14.03 4.16 19.89
CA LEU A 38 14.96 4.09 18.77
C LEU A 38 15.54 5.49 18.50
N PRO A 39 16.56 5.94 19.26
CA PRO A 39 17.07 7.32 19.16
C PRO A 39 17.73 7.65 17.81
N PHE A 40 18.15 6.64 17.04
CA PHE A 40 18.76 6.80 15.71
C PHE A 40 17.78 6.46 14.57
N LEU A 41 16.49 6.72 14.77
CA LEU A 41 15.45 6.53 13.77
C LEU A 41 15.35 7.74 12.84
N TYR A 42 15.31 7.47 11.54
CA TYR A 42 15.12 8.46 10.48
C TYR A 42 13.92 8.07 9.62
N THR A 43 12.98 8.98 9.45
CA THR A 43 11.87 8.86 8.50
C THR A 43 12.30 9.47 7.16
N ILE A 44 12.55 8.61 6.18
CA ILE A 44 13.04 8.99 4.86
C ILE A 44 12.13 8.35 3.82
N GLY A 45 11.06 9.04 3.44
CA GLY A 45 10.14 8.58 2.42
C GLY A 45 9.00 9.56 2.06
N PRO A 46 8.15 9.18 1.10
CA PRO A 46 8.29 7.98 0.30
C PRO A 46 9.49 8.09 -0.67
N PHE A 47 10.39 7.11 -0.62
CA PHE A 47 11.66 7.13 -1.37
C PHE A 47 11.50 7.50 -2.86
N PRO A 48 10.52 6.98 -3.61
CA PRO A 48 10.35 7.34 -5.03
C PRO A 48 10.24 8.85 -5.28
N LEU A 49 9.63 9.62 -4.38
CA LEU A 49 9.52 11.07 -4.54
C LEU A 49 10.85 11.79 -4.30
N LEU A 50 11.70 11.31 -3.39
CA LEU A 50 13.04 11.85 -3.17
C LEU A 50 13.97 11.58 -4.36
N LEU A 51 13.88 10.37 -4.94
CA LEU A 51 14.70 9.96 -6.08
C LEU A 51 14.46 10.88 -7.28
N ASN A 52 13.20 11.23 -7.54
CA ASN A 52 12.80 12.11 -8.65
C ASN A 52 13.33 13.55 -8.51
N GLN A 53 13.79 13.96 -7.32
CA GLN A 53 14.33 15.31 -7.09
C GLN A 53 15.85 15.38 -7.18
N SER A 54 16.58 14.26 -7.24
CA SER A 54 18.05 14.29 -7.28
C SER A 54 18.56 14.56 -8.70
N PRO A 55 19.09 15.77 -9.00
CA PRO A 55 19.57 16.09 -10.35
C PRO A 55 20.77 15.23 -10.77
N GLN A 56 21.51 14.69 -9.79
CA GLN A 56 22.75 13.94 -10.03
C GLN A 56 22.52 12.44 -10.22
N ASN A 57 21.29 11.94 -10.12
CA ASN A 57 20.99 10.51 -10.24
C ASN A 57 21.80 9.62 -9.27
N ASN A 58 22.42 10.21 -8.23
CA ASN A 58 23.30 9.49 -7.29
C ASN A 58 22.57 8.36 -6.56
N PHE A 59 21.24 8.44 -6.50
CA PHE A 59 20.38 7.44 -5.88
C PHE A 59 19.71 6.49 -6.87
N ALA A 60 20.02 6.56 -8.18
CA ALA A 60 19.42 5.68 -9.18
C ALA A 60 19.68 4.19 -8.92
N SER A 61 20.77 3.86 -8.22
CA SER A 61 21.07 2.49 -7.78
C SER A 61 20.37 2.07 -6.49
N LEU A 62 19.76 3.00 -5.75
CA LEU A 62 19.01 2.71 -4.54
C LEU A 62 17.63 2.18 -4.95
N GLY A 63 17.52 0.85 -5.05
CA GLY A 63 16.21 0.22 -5.24
C GLY A 63 15.27 0.60 -4.10
N SER A 64 14.09 1.13 -4.42
CA SER A 64 13.09 1.53 -3.40
C SER A 64 12.13 0.39 -3.04
N ASN A 65 12.17 -0.71 -3.78
CA ASN A 65 11.26 -1.84 -3.63
C ASN A 65 11.98 -3.09 -3.11
N LEU A 66 11.37 -3.73 -2.11
CA LEU A 66 11.81 -5.04 -1.58
C LEU A 66 11.45 -6.20 -2.52
N TRP A 67 10.57 -5.95 -3.49
CA TRP A 67 10.03 -6.93 -4.43
C TRP A 67 10.33 -6.52 -5.86
N LYS A 68 10.34 -7.50 -6.77
CA LYS A 68 10.43 -7.22 -8.20
C LYS A 68 9.27 -6.33 -8.63
N GLU A 69 9.59 -5.19 -9.22
CA GLU A 69 8.61 -4.27 -9.78
C GLU A 69 7.94 -4.89 -11.01
N ASP A 70 6.63 -4.67 -11.15
CA ASP A 70 5.88 -5.01 -12.35
C ASP A 70 5.35 -3.71 -13.00
N PRO A 71 6.03 -3.21 -14.06
CA PRO A 71 5.62 -1.96 -14.71
C PRO A 71 4.24 -2.07 -15.36
N LYS A 72 3.78 -3.28 -15.69
CA LYS A 72 2.47 -3.52 -16.30
C LYS A 72 1.32 -3.02 -15.43
N CYS A 73 1.51 -3.01 -14.11
CA CYS A 73 0.52 -2.47 -13.19
C CYS A 73 0.32 -0.97 -13.38
N LEU A 74 1.42 -0.22 -13.55
CA LEU A 74 1.36 1.22 -13.76
C LEU A 74 0.80 1.54 -15.14
N GLU A 75 1.28 0.87 -16.19
CA GLU A 75 0.76 1.02 -17.56
C GLU A 75 -0.76 0.74 -17.62
N TRP A 76 -1.22 -0.30 -16.93
CA TRP A 76 -2.65 -0.61 -16.86
C TRP A 76 -3.44 0.47 -16.12
N LEU A 77 -2.93 0.99 -14.99
CA LEU A 77 -3.60 2.07 -14.24
C LEU A 77 -3.67 3.37 -15.05
N GLU A 78 -2.60 3.74 -15.76
CA GLU A 78 -2.53 4.91 -16.63
C GLU A 78 -3.50 4.82 -17.82
N SER A 79 -3.85 3.61 -18.25
CA SER A 79 -4.86 3.38 -19.30
C SER A 79 -6.31 3.62 -18.82
N LYS A 80 -6.54 3.82 -17.52
CA LYS A 80 -7.88 4.01 -16.93
C LYS A 80 -8.14 5.47 -16.60
N GLU A 81 -9.42 5.83 -16.55
CA GLU A 81 -9.84 7.15 -16.10
C GLU A 81 -9.42 7.39 -14.63
N SER A 82 -8.97 8.60 -14.31
CA SER A 82 -8.54 8.96 -12.96
C SER A 82 -9.66 8.74 -11.94
N GLY A 83 -9.35 8.05 -10.85
CA GLY A 83 -10.33 7.75 -9.79
C GLY A 83 -11.40 6.72 -10.17
N SER A 84 -11.29 6.04 -11.32
CA SER A 84 -12.26 5.04 -11.77
C SER A 84 -12.00 3.61 -11.28
N VAL A 85 -10.76 3.32 -10.87
CA VAL A 85 -10.31 1.97 -10.49
C VAL A 85 -10.55 1.70 -9.00
N VAL A 86 -11.17 0.56 -8.72
CA VAL A 86 -11.31 0.03 -7.36
C VAL A 86 -10.05 -0.74 -6.99
N TYR A 87 -9.33 -0.30 -5.97
CA TYR A 87 -8.22 -1.07 -5.39
C TYR A 87 -8.73 -2.04 -4.32
N VAL A 88 -8.36 -3.30 -4.43
CA VAL A 88 -8.81 -4.37 -3.52
C VAL A 88 -7.61 -5.14 -2.97
N ASN A 89 -7.55 -5.28 -1.64
CA ASN A 89 -6.57 -6.10 -0.95
C ASN A 89 -7.15 -6.69 0.35
N PHE A 90 -6.61 -7.82 0.79
CA PHE A 90 -7.00 -8.46 2.07
C PHE A 90 -5.92 -8.36 3.14
N GLY A 91 -5.06 -7.34 3.06
CA GLY A 91 -3.93 -7.22 3.96
C GLY A 91 -2.95 -8.39 3.88
N SER A 92 -2.09 -8.54 4.89
CA SER A 92 -1.03 -9.55 4.94
C SER A 92 -1.40 -10.84 5.69
N ILE A 93 -2.44 -10.83 6.54
CA ILE A 93 -2.77 -11.93 7.45
C ILE A 93 -4.17 -12.52 7.25
N THR A 94 -5.11 -11.79 6.65
CA THR A 94 -6.48 -12.28 6.45
C THR A 94 -6.50 -13.45 5.47
N VAL A 95 -7.32 -14.45 5.75
CA VAL A 95 -7.57 -15.60 4.89
C VAL A 95 -9.07 -15.81 4.74
N MET A 96 -9.48 -16.52 3.69
CA MET A 96 -10.90 -16.80 3.40
C MET A 96 -11.08 -18.20 2.81
N SER A 97 -12.32 -18.69 2.80
CA SER A 97 -12.65 -19.93 2.10
C SER A 97 -12.74 -19.74 0.59
N THR A 98 -12.75 -20.84 -0.17
CA THR A 98 -12.96 -20.82 -1.62
C THR A 98 -14.33 -20.22 -1.98
N GLU A 99 -15.36 -20.51 -1.18
CA GLU A 99 -16.70 -19.99 -1.36
C GLU A 99 -16.74 -18.47 -1.16
N GLN A 100 -16.06 -17.97 -0.13
CA GLN A 100 -15.93 -16.54 0.14
C GLN A 100 -15.17 -15.83 -0.98
N LEU A 101 -14.08 -16.42 -1.50
CA LEU A 101 -13.36 -15.88 -2.64
C LEU A 101 -14.26 -15.79 -3.88
N LEU A 102 -15.09 -16.80 -4.13
CA LEU A 102 -16.02 -16.84 -5.26
C LEU A 102 -17.10 -15.76 -5.13
N GLU A 103 -17.71 -15.62 -3.95
CA GLU A 103 -18.66 -14.54 -3.66
C GLU A 103 -18.01 -13.17 -3.86
N PHE A 104 -16.76 -13.01 -3.41
CA PHE A 104 -16.01 -11.77 -3.57
C PHE A 104 -15.76 -11.44 -5.05
N ALA A 105 -15.23 -12.42 -5.80
CA ALA A 105 -14.90 -12.28 -7.20
C ALA A 105 -16.13 -11.88 -8.02
N TRP A 106 -17.25 -12.59 -7.86
CA TRP A 106 -18.48 -12.27 -8.58
C TRP A 106 -19.10 -10.95 -8.14
N GLY A 107 -18.95 -10.58 -6.87
CA GLY A 107 -19.34 -9.25 -6.40
C GLY A 107 -18.59 -8.11 -7.11
N LEU A 108 -17.27 -8.26 -7.31
CA LEU A 108 -16.48 -7.32 -8.10
C LEU A 108 -16.91 -7.32 -9.58
N ALA A 109 -17.04 -8.51 -10.18
CA ALA A 109 -17.38 -8.66 -11.59
C ALA A 109 -18.74 -8.04 -11.94
N ASN A 110 -19.73 -8.20 -11.06
CA ASN A 110 -21.09 -7.70 -11.23
C ASN A 110 -21.19 -6.18 -11.18
N ASN A 111 -20.27 -5.50 -10.47
CA ASN A 111 -20.28 -4.05 -10.37
C ASN A 111 -19.86 -3.34 -11.68
N LYS A 112 -19.23 -4.06 -12.62
CA LYS A 112 -18.77 -3.57 -13.94
C LYS A 112 -17.74 -2.42 -13.89
N LYS A 113 -17.22 -2.07 -12.72
CA LYS A 113 -16.12 -1.10 -12.57
C LYS A 113 -14.76 -1.77 -12.79
N PRO A 114 -13.75 -1.01 -13.26
CA PRO A 114 -12.41 -1.53 -13.31
C PRO A 114 -11.86 -1.72 -11.89
N PHE A 115 -11.11 -2.80 -11.67
CA PHE A 115 -10.54 -3.09 -10.36
C PHE A 115 -9.12 -3.67 -10.46
N LEU A 116 -8.26 -3.23 -9.56
CA LEU A 116 -6.95 -3.80 -9.29
C LEU A 116 -7.05 -4.65 -8.04
N TRP A 117 -6.92 -5.96 -8.17
CA TRP A 117 -7.03 -6.90 -7.06
C TRP A 117 -5.67 -7.50 -6.70
N ILE A 118 -5.21 -7.17 -5.51
CA ILE A 118 -4.01 -7.73 -4.92
C ILE A 118 -4.36 -9.05 -4.22
N ILE A 119 -3.98 -10.16 -4.86
CA ILE A 119 -4.23 -11.52 -4.39
C ILE A 119 -2.92 -12.15 -3.96
N ARG A 120 -2.86 -12.53 -2.67
CA ARG A 120 -1.74 -13.31 -2.14
C ARG A 120 -1.94 -14.80 -2.44
N PRO A 121 -0.88 -15.57 -2.73
CA PRO A 121 -0.99 -17.01 -2.98
C PRO A 121 -1.65 -17.80 -1.84
N ASN A 122 -1.49 -17.33 -0.60
CA ASN A 122 -2.01 -17.96 0.62
C ASN A 122 -3.31 -17.31 1.14
N LEU A 123 -4.07 -16.61 0.29
CA LEU A 123 -5.34 -16.00 0.68
C LEU A 123 -6.42 -17.04 1.00
N VAL A 124 -6.42 -18.19 0.31
CA VAL A 124 -7.41 -19.25 0.51
C VAL A 124 -6.92 -20.25 1.56
N ILE A 125 -7.78 -20.55 2.54
CA ILE A 125 -7.48 -21.52 3.59
C ILE A 125 -7.24 -22.90 2.95
N GLY A 126 -6.06 -23.47 3.20
CA GLY A 126 -5.71 -24.82 2.77
C GLY A 126 -5.39 -24.97 1.27
N GLY A 127 -5.22 -23.89 0.52
CA GLY A 127 -4.96 -24.01 -0.92
C GLY A 127 -4.45 -22.74 -1.59
N LEU A 128 -4.23 -22.87 -2.91
CA LEU A 128 -3.91 -21.76 -3.78
C LEU A 128 -5.19 -21.04 -4.20
N VAL A 129 -5.07 -19.75 -4.53
CA VAL A 129 -6.14 -19.00 -5.14
C VAL A 129 -6.37 -19.50 -6.57
N ILE A 130 -7.56 -20.05 -6.82
CA ILE A 130 -7.99 -20.50 -8.15
C ILE A 130 -9.19 -19.64 -8.57
N LEU A 131 -8.97 -18.76 -9.54
CA LEU A 131 -10.04 -18.01 -10.20
C LEU A 131 -10.53 -18.80 -11.42
N SER A 132 -11.85 -18.90 -11.59
CA SER A 132 -12.42 -19.64 -12.73
C SER A 132 -12.11 -18.95 -14.05
N SER A 133 -11.97 -19.72 -15.12
CA SER A 133 -11.82 -19.18 -16.48
C SER A 133 -12.99 -18.28 -16.88
N GLU A 134 -14.19 -18.57 -16.37
CA GLU A 134 -15.38 -17.76 -16.54
C GLU A 134 -15.20 -16.34 -15.96
N PHE A 135 -14.72 -16.24 -14.71
CA PHE A 135 -14.45 -14.95 -14.07
C PHE A 135 -13.35 -14.17 -14.79
N VAL A 136 -12.26 -14.85 -15.16
CA VAL A 136 -11.14 -14.23 -15.89
C VAL A 136 -11.63 -13.68 -17.23
N ASN A 137 -12.42 -14.46 -17.98
CA ASN A 137 -12.95 -14.02 -19.27
C ASN A 137 -13.96 -12.87 -19.15
N GLU A 138 -14.82 -12.90 -18.13
CA GLU A 138 -15.82 -11.87 -17.87
C GLU A 138 -15.19 -10.52 -17.51
N THR A 139 -14.01 -10.53 -16.87
CA THR A 139 -13.39 -9.31 -16.32
C THR A 139 -12.13 -8.86 -17.06
N LYS A 140 -11.68 -9.59 -18.10
CA LYS A 140 -10.39 -9.40 -18.79
C LYS A 140 -10.05 -7.96 -19.24
N ASP A 141 -11.06 -7.15 -19.53
CA ASP A 141 -10.93 -5.77 -20.02
C ASP A 141 -10.81 -4.73 -18.89
N ARG A 142 -11.22 -5.13 -17.69
CA ARG A 142 -11.43 -4.24 -16.54
C ARG A 142 -10.83 -4.75 -15.23
N SER A 143 -10.22 -5.92 -15.20
CA SER A 143 -9.48 -6.41 -14.04
C SER A 143 -7.98 -6.45 -14.31
N LEU A 144 -7.21 -6.15 -13.27
CA LEU A 144 -5.82 -6.54 -13.15
C LEU A 144 -5.63 -7.28 -11.83
N ILE A 145 -5.09 -8.49 -11.90
CA ILE A 145 -4.77 -9.30 -10.73
C ILE A 145 -3.27 -9.25 -10.52
N ALA A 146 -2.82 -8.78 -9.36
CA ALA A 146 -1.41 -8.68 -9.01
C ALA A 146 -1.14 -9.30 -7.64
N ASN A 147 0.13 -9.53 -7.31
CA ASN A 147 0.55 -10.10 -6.04
C ASN A 147 1.43 -9.09 -5.29
N GLN A 148 1.00 -8.66 -4.10
CA GLN A 148 1.80 -7.89 -3.15
C GLN A 148 1.29 -8.12 -1.71
N PRO A 149 2.16 -8.08 -0.68
CA PRO A 149 1.71 -7.95 0.69
C PRO A 149 1.39 -6.48 1.00
N THR A 150 0.13 -6.16 1.23
CA THR A 150 -0.32 -4.80 1.63
C THR A 150 -0.76 -4.78 3.09
N ASN A 151 -0.76 -3.60 3.72
CA ASN A 151 -1.14 -3.41 5.12
C ASN A 151 -2.58 -2.86 5.26
N CYS A 152 -3.58 -3.77 5.29
CA CYS A 152 -5.01 -3.39 5.38
C CYS A 152 -5.31 -2.50 6.60
N ARG A 153 -4.71 -2.81 7.75
CA ARG A 153 -4.89 -2.04 8.99
C ARG A 153 -4.60 -0.55 8.79
N TYR A 154 -3.53 -0.22 8.07
CA TYR A 154 -3.17 1.17 7.83
C TYR A 154 -4.15 1.85 6.91
N ILE A 155 -4.54 1.19 5.81
CA ILE A 155 -5.50 1.73 4.85
C ILE A 155 -6.84 2.07 5.51
N CYS A 156 -7.36 1.19 6.37
CA CYS A 156 -8.70 1.34 6.94
C CYS A 156 -8.72 2.16 8.24
N ASN A 157 -7.76 1.95 9.14
CA ASN A 157 -7.86 2.45 10.52
C ASN A 157 -6.93 3.63 10.80
N GLU A 158 -5.74 3.67 10.19
CA GLU A 158 -4.76 4.72 10.46
C GLU A 158 -4.91 5.87 9.44
N TRP A 159 -4.91 5.53 8.15
CA TRP A 159 -5.04 6.48 7.06
C TRP A 159 -6.50 6.72 6.68
N GLU A 160 -7.41 5.82 7.05
CA GLU A 160 -8.85 5.90 6.74
C GLU A 160 -9.16 6.22 5.26
N ILE A 161 -8.38 5.63 4.35
CA ILE A 161 -8.52 5.77 2.90
C ILE A 161 -9.11 4.50 2.24
N GLY A 162 -9.63 3.57 3.03
CA GLY A 162 -10.26 2.35 2.53
C GLY A 162 -11.51 1.97 3.31
N ILE A 163 -12.18 0.95 2.79
CA ILE A 163 -13.37 0.38 3.40
C ILE A 163 -13.09 -1.10 3.66
N GLU A 164 -13.17 -1.49 4.94
CA GLU A 164 -13.16 -2.88 5.32
C GLU A 164 -14.49 -3.55 5.00
N ILE A 165 -14.43 -4.82 4.61
CA ILE A 165 -15.58 -5.68 4.34
C ILE A 165 -15.64 -6.79 5.37
N ASP A 166 -16.86 -7.23 5.70
CA ASP A 166 -17.08 -8.34 6.62
C ASP A 166 -16.41 -9.63 6.13
N THR A 167 -15.91 -10.41 7.09
CA THR A 167 -15.32 -11.73 6.82
C THR A 167 -16.29 -12.71 6.17
N ASN A 168 -17.60 -12.63 6.44
CA ASN A 168 -18.64 -13.47 5.84
C ASN A 168 -19.21 -12.84 4.57
N VAL A 169 -18.32 -12.52 3.63
CA VAL A 169 -18.67 -11.79 2.41
C VAL A 169 -19.75 -12.49 1.56
N LYS A 170 -20.72 -11.71 1.10
CA LYS A 170 -21.65 -12.06 0.00
C LYS A 170 -21.46 -11.13 -1.18
N ARG A 171 -21.67 -11.64 -2.41
CA ARG A 171 -21.50 -10.84 -3.64
C ARG A 171 -22.30 -9.54 -3.65
N LYS A 172 -23.53 -9.56 -3.12
CA LYS A 172 -24.40 -8.37 -3.01
C LYS A 172 -23.83 -7.30 -2.08
N GLU A 173 -23.10 -7.70 -1.05
CA GLU A 173 -22.46 -6.76 -0.11
C GLU A 173 -21.25 -6.12 -0.77
N VAL A 174 -20.45 -6.89 -1.51
CA VAL A 174 -19.33 -6.36 -2.31
C VAL A 174 -19.85 -5.36 -3.33
N GLU A 175 -20.89 -5.71 -4.10
CA GLU A 175 -21.50 -4.82 -5.09
C GLU A 175 -21.96 -3.50 -4.45
N LYS A 176 -22.61 -3.58 -3.29
CA LYS A 176 -23.06 -2.40 -2.54
C LYS A 176 -21.86 -1.56 -2.08
N LEU A 177 -20.86 -2.17 -1.46
CA LEU A 177 -19.69 -1.48 -0.95
C LEU A 177 -18.90 -0.78 -2.06
N VAL A 178 -18.74 -1.44 -3.21
CA VAL A 178 -18.08 -0.82 -4.37
C VAL A 178 -18.91 0.35 -4.88
N ASN A 179 -20.24 0.24 -4.97
CA ASN A 179 -21.09 1.36 -5.35
C ASN A 179 -20.98 2.53 -4.35
N ASP A 180 -20.98 2.25 -3.05
CA ASP A 180 -20.83 3.26 -2.00
C ASP A 180 -19.43 3.91 -2.02
N LEU A 181 -18.38 3.17 -2.37
CA LEU A 181 -17.02 3.69 -2.55
C LEU A 181 -16.90 4.55 -3.82
N MET A 182 -17.60 4.19 -4.89
CA MET A 182 -17.48 4.88 -6.17
C MET A 182 -18.37 6.12 -6.24
N ALA A 183 -19.62 6.02 -5.80
CA ALA A 183 -20.62 7.08 -5.93
C ALA A 183 -21.06 7.69 -4.59
N GLY A 184 -20.78 7.02 -3.47
CA GLY A 184 -21.25 7.46 -2.15
C GLY A 184 -20.38 8.54 -1.50
N GLU A 185 -20.96 9.18 -0.48
CA GLU A 185 -20.31 10.22 0.30
C GLU A 185 -19.03 9.73 0.99
N LYS A 186 -19.03 8.47 1.48
CA LYS A 186 -17.85 7.84 2.09
C LYS A 186 -16.69 7.75 1.09
N GLY A 187 -16.99 7.37 -0.15
CA GLY A 187 -16.02 7.37 -1.24
C GLY A 187 -15.43 8.74 -1.55
N ASN A 188 -16.26 9.79 -1.52
CA ASN A 188 -15.81 11.17 -1.73
C ASN A 188 -14.87 11.65 -0.62
N LYS A 189 -15.20 11.35 0.64
CA LYS A 189 -14.32 11.64 1.80
C LYS A 189 -12.98 10.93 1.70
N ILE A 190 -13.00 9.65 1.33
CA ILE A 190 -11.78 8.86 1.09
C ILE A 190 -10.90 9.51 0.02
N ARG A 191 -11.50 9.91 -1.12
CA ARG A 191 -10.76 10.58 -2.21
C ARG A 191 -10.14 11.91 -1.77
N GLN A 192 -10.86 12.72 -1.01
CA GLN A 192 -10.32 13.97 -0.45
C GLN A 192 -9.12 13.71 0.47
N LYS A 193 -9.22 12.71 1.35
CA LYS A 193 -8.12 12.32 2.26
C LYS A 193 -6.91 11.79 1.50
N ILE A 194 -7.11 11.02 0.42
CA ILE A 194 -6.02 10.58 -0.47
C ILE A 194 -5.29 11.77 -1.08
N VAL A 195 -6.02 12.79 -1.57
CA VAL A 195 -5.41 14.01 -2.13
C VAL A 195 -4.60 14.77 -1.07
N GLU A 196 -5.12 14.87 0.16
CA GLU A 196 -4.41 15.50 1.26
C GLU A 196 -3.13 14.75 1.63
N LEU A 197 -3.20 13.42 1.78
CA LEU A 197 -2.03 12.59 2.09
C LEU A 197 -0.98 12.65 0.98
N LYS A 198 -1.41 12.66 -0.28
CA LYS A 198 -0.51 12.85 -1.43
C LYS A 198 0.23 14.19 -1.34
N LYS A 199 -0.49 15.28 -1.05
CA LYS A 199 0.10 16.61 -0.88
C LYS A 199 1.12 16.64 0.26
N LYS A 200 0.82 16.00 1.39
CA LYS A 200 1.76 15.88 2.52
C LYS A 200 3.02 15.10 2.14
N ALA A 201 2.90 14.03 1.37
CA ALA A 201 4.06 13.27 0.88
C ALA A 201 4.94 14.11 -0.08
N GLU A 202 4.32 14.89 -0.96
CA GLU A 202 5.02 15.83 -1.83
C GLU A 202 5.74 16.92 -1.01
N GLU A 203 5.06 17.52 -0.03
CA GLU A 203 5.64 18.54 0.87
C GLU A 203 6.80 17.98 1.71
N ALA A 204 6.64 16.79 2.30
CA ALA A 204 7.65 16.10 3.11
C ALA A 204 8.95 15.82 2.33
N THR A 205 8.86 15.66 1.01
CA THR A 205 10.01 15.35 0.16
C THR A 205 10.63 16.56 -0.52
N THR A 206 10.06 17.76 -0.38
CA THR A 206 10.73 18.99 -0.84
C THR A 206 12.07 19.22 -0.11
N PRO A 207 12.98 20.07 -0.62
CA PRO A 207 14.25 20.38 0.07
C PRO A 207 14.09 20.93 1.49
N SER A 208 12.93 21.53 1.81
CA SER A 208 12.55 22.01 3.15
C SER A 208 11.68 21.04 3.94
N GLY A 209 11.32 19.89 3.35
CA GLY A 209 10.45 18.89 3.94
C GLY A 209 11.19 17.96 4.92
N CYS A 210 10.43 17.41 5.87
CA CYS A 210 10.96 16.55 6.93
C CYS A 210 11.78 15.37 6.39
N SER A 211 11.28 14.68 5.37
CA SER A 211 11.95 13.51 4.80
C SER A 211 13.26 13.86 4.10
N PHE A 212 13.33 15.00 3.41
CA PHE A 212 14.57 15.44 2.76
C PHE A 212 15.62 15.84 3.80
N MET A 213 15.20 16.59 4.83
CA MET A 213 16.09 16.98 5.93
C MET A 213 16.61 15.76 6.70
N ASN A 214 15.76 14.75 6.92
CA ASN A 214 16.17 13.50 7.56
C ASN A 214 17.16 12.71 6.70
N LEU A 215 17.02 12.75 5.37
CA LEU A 215 18.00 12.15 4.45
C LEU A 215 19.35 12.88 4.54
N ASP A 216 19.37 14.21 4.49
CA ASP A 216 20.61 15.00 4.60
C ASP A 216 21.29 14.78 5.95
N LYS A 217 20.51 14.74 7.03
CA LYS A 217 20.98 14.42 8.38
C LYS A 217 21.57 13.01 8.45
N PHE A 218 20.88 12.01 7.91
CA PHE A 218 21.36 10.63 7.86
C PHE A 218 22.69 10.51 7.09
N ILE A 219 22.81 11.17 5.93
CA ILE A 219 24.06 11.18 5.15
C ILE A 219 25.21 11.74 5.98
N LYS A 220 25.01 12.90 6.63
CA LYS A 220 26.04 13.57 7.41
C LYS A 220 26.43 12.82 8.68
N GLU A 221 25.46 12.28 9.40
CA GLU A 221 25.69 11.68 10.72
C GLU A 221 26.10 10.20 10.66
N VAL A 222 25.71 9.49 9.60
CA VAL A 222 25.86 8.02 9.54
C VAL A 222 26.76 7.58 8.39
N LEU A 223 26.66 8.21 7.21
CA LEU A 223 27.40 7.76 6.03
C LEU A 223 28.75 8.47 5.83
N LEU A 224 28.91 9.67 6.40
CA LEU A 224 30.13 10.49 6.26
C LEU A 224 30.99 10.55 7.55
N ASN A 225 30.57 9.87 8.61
CA ASN A 225 31.34 9.69 9.85
C ASN A 225 32.10 8.37 9.82
#